data_AF-A0A814V5J3-F1
#
_entry.id   AF-A0A814V5J3-F1
#
_cell.length_a   1.000
_cell.length_b   1.000
_cell.length_c   1.000
_cell.angle_alpha   90.00
_cell.angle_beta   90.00
_cell.angle_gamma   90.00
#
_symmetry.space_group_name_H-M   'P 1'
#
loop_
_entity.id
_entity.type
_entity.pdbx_description
1 polymer ?
#
loop_
_entity_poly.entity_id
_entity_poly.type
_entity_poly.pdbx_seq_one_letter_code
_entity_poly.pdbx_strand_id
1 'polypeptide(L)'
;MYTIELEDVRNRISIIPQDPFLFTGTMRSKLDPFGFYSDAEIWNVLEQVPLKTFVKDRISHGLHSLVNENGSNLSMEQKQLVCLANSILKKSKILIIDEATANVGNITDELIQKAIRDKFKECTVLTIAHRLRTIIDSDRIMVLSNGMLVEFDSPQVLLSNTNSQFTLLVEQTGIAEAEYLRTLANSSE
;
A
#
# COMPACT_ATOMS: atom_id res chain seq x y z
N MET A 1 13.42 -11.89 -29.60
CA MET A 1 12.24 -11.71 -28.73
C MET A 1 12.62 -12.32 -27.39
N TYR A 2 12.76 -11.52 -26.34
CA TYR A 2 13.12 -12.07 -25.02
C TYR A 2 11.87 -12.67 -24.40
N THR A 3 11.92 -13.96 -24.07
CA THR A 3 10.86 -14.63 -23.31
C THR A 3 11.24 -14.51 -21.84
N ILE A 4 10.43 -13.78 -21.07
CA ILE A 4 10.61 -13.68 -19.62
C ILE A 4 9.68 -14.71 -18.99
N GLU A 5 10.18 -15.50 -18.05
CA GLU A 5 9.35 -16.48 -17.34
C GLU A 5 8.40 -15.77 -16.37
N LEU A 6 7.21 -16.34 -16.19
CA LEU A 6 6.17 -15.75 -15.35
C LEU A 6 6.64 -15.58 -13.89
N GLU A 7 7.47 -16.51 -13.43
CA GLU A 7 8.04 -16.50 -12.08
C GLU A 7 9.02 -15.33 -11.89
N ASP A 8 9.88 -15.05 -12.88
CA ASP A 8 10.79 -13.90 -12.86
C ASP A 8 10.03 -12.57 -12.76
N VAL A 9 8.91 -12.45 -13.48
CA VAL A 9 8.04 -11.27 -13.40
C VAL A 9 7.43 -11.16 -12.00
N ARG A 10 6.82 -12.23 -11.50
CA ARG A 10 6.15 -12.26 -10.18
C ARG A 10 7.12 -12.02 -9.03
N ASN A 11 8.39 -12.41 -9.17
CA ASN A 11 9.41 -12.16 -8.15
C ASN A 11 9.87 -10.70 -8.11
N ARG A 12 9.60 -9.90 -9.15
CA ARG A 12 9.95 -8.47 -9.21
C ARG A 12 8.82 -7.52 -8.83
N ILE A 13 7.60 -8.05 -8.67
CA ILE A 13 6.39 -7.31 -8.33
C ILE A 13 5.93 -7.69 -6.92
N SER A 14 5.58 -6.69 -6.11
CA SER A 14 4.83 -6.86 -4.86
C SER A 14 3.43 -6.31 -5.01
N ILE A 15 2.46 -6.95 -4.37
CA ILE A 15 1.05 -6.53 -4.39
C ILE A 15 0.55 -6.45 -2.95
N ILE A 16 -0.11 -5.36 -2.61
CA ILE A 16 -0.88 -5.19 -1.38
C ILE A 16 -2.37 -5.13 -1.78
N PRO A 17 -3.12 -6.23 -1.62
CA PRO A 17 -4.51 -6.30 -2.05
C PRO A 17 -5.47 -5.60 -1.08
N GLN A 18 -6.67 -5.28 -1.56
CA GLN A 18 -7.76 -4.70 -0.76
C GLN A 18 -8.15 -5.64 0.39
N ASP A 19 -8.26 -6.94 0.06
CA ASP A 19 -8.53 -8.04 0.97
C ASP A 19 -7.32 -8.97 1.10
N PRO A 20 -6.42 -8.73 2.08
CA PRO A 20 -5.31 -9.62 2.37
C PRO A 20 -5.74 -11.04 2.71
N PHE A 21 -5.26 -11.99 1.91
CA PHE A 21 -5.39 -13.41 2.19
C PHE A 21 -4.13 -13.93 2.88
N LEU A 22 -4.29 -14.48 4.09
CA LEU A 22 -3.21 -15.12 4.84
C LEU A 22 -3.54 -16.60 5.04
N PHE A 23 -2.69 -17.48 4.51
CA PHE A 23 -2.77 -18.92 4.79
C PHE A 23 -2.54 -19.18 6.29
N THR A 24 -2.92 -20.36 6.78
CA THR A 24 -2.50 -20.83 8.10
C THR A 24 -0.97 -20.95 8.19
N GLY A 25 -0.37 -20.65 9.34
CA GLY A 25 1.07 -20.80 9.54
C GLY A 25 1.60 -19.92 10.66
N THR A 26 2.90 -19.66 10.71
CA THR A 26 3.49 -18.71 11.66
C THR A 26 3.56 -17.31 11.08
N MET A 27 3.63 -16.28 11.92
CA MET A 27 3.89 -14.90 11.47
C MET A 27 5.16 -14.83 10.60
N ARG A 28 6.21 -15.57 10.98
CA ARG A 28 7.43 -15.73 10.19
C ARG A 28 7.14 -16.22 8.77
N SER A 29 6.34 -17.28 8.63
CA SER A 29 5.99 -17.84 7.31
C SER A 29 5.09 -16.92 6.48
N LYS A 30 4.42 -15.93 7.09
CA LYS A 30 3.67 -14.91 6.34
C LYS A 30 4.58 -13.81 5.81
N LEU A 31 5.58 -13.43 6.60
CA LEU A 31 6.56 -12.42 6.21
C LEU A 31 7.60 -12.96 5.23
N ASP A 32 8.00 -14.21 5.40
CA ASP A 32 9.02 -14.89 4.60
C ASP A 32 8.63 -16.37 4.37
N PRO A 33 7.79 -16.65 3.36
CA PRO A 33 7.31 -18.02 3.08
C PRO A 33 8.41 -19.00 2.67
N PHE A 34 9.50 -18.50 2.10
CA PHE A 34 10.57 -19.31 1.52
C PHE A 34 11.83 -19.39 2.39
N GLY A 35 11.89 -18.65 3.51
CA GLY A 35 13.02 -18.69 4.42
C GLY A 35 14.25 -17.94 3.90
N PHE A 36 14.07 -16.93 3.05
CA PHE A 36 15.18 -16.18 2.46
C PHE A 36 15.81 -15.15 3.41
N TYR A 37 15.11 -14.77 4.48
CA TYR A 37 15.51 -13.69 5.37
C TYR A 37 15.78 -14.20 6.79
N SER A 38 16.74 -13.58 7.46
CA SER A 38 17.01 -13.82 8.88
C SER A 38 15.93 -13.19 9.77
N ASP A 39 15.77 -13.71 10.98
CA ASP A 39 14.82 -13.14 11.94
C ASP A 39 15.17 -11.68 12.29
N ALA A 40 16.45 -11.32 12.29
CA ALA A 40 16.90 -9.94 12.49
C ALA A 40 16.42 -8.99 11.39
N GLU A 41 16.47 -9.43 10.13
CA GLU A 41 15.93 -8.66 8.99
C GLU A 41 14.41 -8.52 9.08
N ILE A 42 13.72 -9.60 9.44
CA ILE A 42 12.26 -9.60 9.64
C ILE A 42 11.89 -8.62 10.75
N TRP A 43 12.56 -8.67 11.90
CA TRP A 43 12.32 -7.74 12.99
C TRP A 43 12.59 -6.30 12.58
N ASN A 44 13.68 -6.03 11.86
CA ASN A 44 14.00 -4.70 11.35
C ASN A 44 12.88 -4.14 10.46
N VAL A 45 12.27 -4.95 9.60
CA VAL A 45 11.12 -4.52 8.79
C VAL A 45 9.87 -4.32 9.64
N LEU A 46 9.63 -5.19 10.64
CA LEU A 46 8.52 -5.02 11.57
C LEU A 46 8.62 -3.73 12.40
N GLU A 47 9.80 -3.15 12.59
CA GLU A 47 9.97 -1.82 13.23
C GLU A 47 9.61 -0.67 12.30
N GLN A 48 9.74 -0.88 10.99
CA GLN A 48 9.46 0.14 9.96
C GLN A 48 7.97 0.26 9.68
N VAL A 49 7.19 -0.74 10.03
CA VAL A 49 5.73 -0.70 10.03
C VAL A 49 5.22 -0.61 11.48
N PRO A 50 4.05 -0.02 11.76
CA PRO A 50 3.46 0.02 13.10
C PRO A 50 2.94 -1.36 13.58
N LEU A 51 3.71 -2.44 13.36
CA LEU A 51 3.36 -3.82 13.73
C LEU A 51 4.29 -4.40 14.81
N LYS A 52 5.47 -3.80 15.08
CA LYS A 52 6.44 -4.34 16.07
C LYS A 52 5.84 -4.57 17.45
N THR A 53 5.15 -3.56 17.99
CA THR A 53 4.51 -3.62 19.33
C THR A 53 3.43 -4.69 19.35
N PHE A 54 2.63 -4.79 18.29
CA PHE A 54 1.65 -5.86 18.16
C PHE A 54 2.30 -7.26 18.18
N VAL A 55 3.35 -7.48 17.38
CA VAL A 55 4.02 -8.79 17.31
C VAL A 55 4.73 -9.14 18.63
N LYS A 56 5.29 -8.15 19.33
CA LYS A 56 5.96 -8.34 20.63
C LYS A 56 4.99 -8.54 21.80
N ASP A 57 3.94 -7.73 21.88
CA ASP A 57 3.13 -7.61 23.10
C ASP A 57 1.88 -8.50 23.07
N ARG A 58 1.33 -8.78 21.89
CA ARG A 58 0.04 -9.47 21.73
C ARG A 58 0.18 -10.91 21.26
N ILE A 59 1.38 -11.34 20.87
CA ILE A 59 1.61 -12.70 20.41
C ILE A 59 2.74 -13.36 21.20
N SER A 60 2.35 -14.27 22.10
CA SER A 60 3.19 -14.92 23.10
C SER A 60 4.42 -15.65 22.55
N HIS A 61 4.50 -15.88 21.25
CA HIS A 61 5.62 -16.54 20.56
C HIS A 61 6.30 -15.67 19.48
N GLY A 62 6.03 -14.36 19.44
CA GLY A 62 6.63 -13.44 18.47
C GLY A 62 6.45 -13.91 17.02
N LEU A 63 7.55 -14.08 16.29
CA LEU A 63 7.54 -14.59 14.90
C LEU A 63 6.99 -16.01 14.75
N HIS A 64 7.08 -16.86 15.79
CA HIS A 64 6.58 -18.24 15.74
C HIS A 64 5.10 -18.35 16.05
N SER A 65 4.43 -17.22 16.30
CA SER A 65 3.03 -17.23 16.64
C SER A 65 2.14 -17.66 15.48
N LEU A 66 1.10 -18.42 15.80
CA LEU A 66 0.16 -18.95 14.82
C LEU A 66 -0.74 -17.86 14.27
N VAL A 67 -0.82 -17.83 12.95
CA VAL A 67 -1.81 -17.12 12.15
C VAL A 67 -2.79 -18.18 11.67
N ASN A 68 -4.05 -18.03 12.06
CA ASN A 68 -5.12 -18.95 11.70
C ASN A 68 -5.45 -18.81 10.20
N GLU A 69 -6.27 -19.73 9.69
CA GLU A 69 -6.78 -19.65 8.33
C GLU A 69 -7.47 -18.30 8.10
N ASN A 70 -7.20 -17.71 6.93
CA ASN A 70 -7.60 -16.36 6.53
C ASN A 70 -7.13 -15.26 7.49
N GLY A 71 -6.16 -15.53 8.36
CA GLY A 71 -5.74 -14.64 9.44
C GLY A 71 -6.89 -14.24 10.36
N SER A 72 -7.84 -15.14 10.65
CA SER A 72 -9.03 -14.84 11.47
C SER A 72 -8.73 -14.28 12.87
N ASN A 73 -7.50 -14.48 13.36
CA ASN A 73 -7.01 -13.91 14.62
C ASN A 73 -6.32 -12.54 14.47
N LEU A 74 -6.35 -11.93 13.29
CA LEU A 74 -5.81 -10.60 12.99
C LEU A 74 -6.91 -9.66 12.51
N SER A 75 -6.85 -8.38 12.92
CA SER A 75 -7.70 -7.34 12.34
C SER A 75 -7.33 -7.10 10.87
N MET A 76 -8.24 -6.50 10.10
CA MET A 76 -7.96 -6.16 8.70
C MET A 76 -6.70 -5.27 8.57
N GLU A 77 -6.58 -4.28 9.45
CA GLU A 77 -5.42 -3.38 9.52
C GLU A 77 -4.11 -4.15 9.75
N GLN A 78 -4.11 -5.13 10.66
CA GLN A 78 -2.94 -5.96 10.93
C GLN A 78 -2.55 -6.80 9.72
N LYS A 79 -3.52 -7.36 8.99
CA LYS A 79 -3.24 -8.14 7.77
C LYS A 79 -2.60 -7.27 6.69
N GLN A 80 -3.08 -6.04 6.51
CA GLN A 80 -2.49 -5.11 5.55
C GLN A 80 -1.06 -4.72 5.93
N LEU A 81 -0.81 -4.46 7.22
CA LEU A 81 0.54 -4.20 7.71
C LEU A 81 1.48 -5.41 7.53
N VAL A 82 0.98 -6.65 7.65
CA VAL A 82 1.75 -7.86 7.31
C VAL A 82 2.08 -7.90 5.82
N CYS A 83 1.13 -7.59 4.93
CA CYS A 83 1.39 -7.49 3.48
C CYS A 83 2.40 -6.40 3.13
N LEU A 84 2.32 -5.24 3.79
CA LEU A 84 3.29 -4.16 3.62
C LEU A 84 4.69 -4.59 4.07
N ALA A 85 4.81 -5.22 5.25
CA ALA A 85 6.08 -5.73 5.75
C ALA A 85 6.68 -6.79 4.82
N ASN A 86 5.88 -7.73 4.32
CA ASN A 86 6.30 -8.70 3.30
C ASN A 86 6.82 -7.99 2.02
N SER A 87 6.11 -6.96 1.57
CA SER A 87 6.49 -6.19 0.38
C SER A 87 7.83 -5.44 0.57
N ILE A 88 8.08 -4.88 1.76
CA ILE A 88 9.34 -4.23 2.12
C ILE A 88 10.48 -5.24 2.18
N LEU A 89 10.26 -6.43 2.75
CA LEU A 89 11.26 -7.50 2.79
C LEU A 89 11.69 -7.93 1.39
N LYS A 90 10.72 -8.10 0.48
CA LYS A 90 10.95 -8.55 -0.89
C LYS A 90 11.78 -7.56 -1.73
N LYS A 91 11.79 -6.27 -1.37
CA LYS A 91 12.51 -5.19 -2.10
C LYS A 91 12.18 -5.17 -3.61
N SER A 92 10.93 -5.46 -3.95
CA SER A 92 10.43 -5.44 -5.33
C SER A 92 10.59 -4.06 -5.95
N LYS A 93 10.89 -4.01 -7.26
CA LYS A 93 11.02 -2.75 -8.00
C LYS A 93 9.69 -2.14 -8.39
N ILE A 94 8.63 -2.93 -8.35
CA ILE A 94 7.26 -2.51 -8.65
C ILE A 94 6.38 -2.92 -7.47
N LEU A 95 5.65 -1.95 -6.93
CA LEU A 95 4.64 -2.16 -5.90
C LEU A 95 3.26 -1.80 -6.46
N ILE A 96 2.31 -2.71 -6.34
CA ILE A 96 0.90 -2.46 -6.67
C ILE A 96 0.12 -2.42 -5.35
N ILE A 97 -0.65 -1.35 -5.16
CA ILE A 97 -1.50 -1.17 -3.99
C ILE A 97 -2.93 -1.10 -4.49
N ASP A 98 -3.75 -2.07 -4.09
CA ASP A 98 -5.14 -2.16 -4.50
C ASP A 98 -6.01 -1.82 -3.29
N GLU A 99 -6.43 -0.55 -3.17
CA GLU A 99 -7.31 -0.05 -2.10
C GLU A 99 -6.92 -0.48 -0.67
N ALA A 100 -5.63 -0.68 -0.45
CA ALA A 100 -5.10 -1.32 0.75
C ALA A 100 -5.23 -0.47 2.03
N THR A 101 -5.96 0.64 2.02
CA THR A 101 -6.22 1.45 3.22
C THR A 101 -7.69 1.84 3.38
N ALA A 102 -8.59 1.23 2.60
CA ALA A 102 -10.03 1.49 2.66
C ALA A 102 -10.65 1.16 4.04
N ASN A 103 -10.14 0.12 4.70
CA ASN A 103 -10.66 -0.40 5.98
C ASN A 103 -9.77 -0.05 7.19
N VAL A 104 -8.93 0.97 7.04
CA VAL A 104 -7.91 1.35 8.04
C VAL A 104 -8.26 2.68 8.68
N GLY A 105 -8.10 2.77 10.00
CA GLY A 105 -8.23 4.04 10.71
C GLY A 105 -7.27 5.11 10.17
N ASN A 106 -7.69 6.38 10.19
CA ASN A 106 -6.93 7.50 9.59
C ASN A 106 -5.46 7.59 10.03
N ILE A 107 -5.17 7.34 11.32
CA ILE A 107 -3.80 7.36 11.84
C ILE A 107 -2.94 6.25 11.19
N THR A 108 -3.49 5.06 11.08
CA THR A 108 -2.78 3.91 10.52
C THR A 108 -2.61 4.05 9.00
N ASP A 109 -3.59 4.64 8.30
CA ASP A 109 -3.48 4.99 6.88
C ASP A 109 -2.31 5.97 6.64
N GLU A 110 -2.22 7.05 7.42
CA GLU A 110 -1.11 8.00 7.32
C GLU A 110 0.26 7.34 7.57
N LEU A 111 0.34 6.42 8.54
CA LEU A 111 1.56 5.66 8.82
C LEU A 111 1.93 4.71 7.67
N ILE A 112 0.94 4.02 7.09
CA ILE A 112 1.13 3.15 5.92
C ILE A 112 1.64 3.97 4.74
N GLN A 113 0.98 5.08 4.42
CA GLN A 113 1.38 5.96 3.32
C GLN A 113 2.79 6.52 3.52
N LYS A 114 3.12 6.95 4.75
CA LYS A 114 4.48 7.40 5.09
C LYS A 114 5.51 6.29 4.91
N ALA A 115 5.21 5.07 5.35
CA ALA A 115 6.11 3.93 5.17
C ALA A 115 6.28 3.59 3.69
N ILE A 116 5.22 3.64 2.89
CA ILE A 116 5.29 3.42 1.44
C ILE A 116 6.20 4.45 0.79
N ARG A 117 5.98 5.75 1.04
CA ARG A 117 6.80 6.83 0.48
C ARG A 117 8.28 6.71 0.86
N ASP A 118 8.58 6.37 2.11
CA ASP A 118 9.96 6.26 2.58
C ASP A 118 10.66 5.00 2.02
N LYS A 119 9.98 3.86 1.98
CA LYS A 119 10.60 2.57 1.61
C LYS A 119 10.58 2.28 0.12
N PHE A 120 9.66 2.87 -0.63
CA PHE A 120 9.50 2.62 -2.06
C PHE A 120 9.85 3.83 -2.93
N LYS A 121 10.60 4.81 -2.40
CA LYS A 121 11.04 6.00 -3.14
C LYS A 121 11.74 5.69 -4.47
N GLU A 122 12.51 4.60 -4.51
CA GLU A 122 13.26 4.15 -5.69
C GLU A 122 12.53 3.04 -6.49
N CYS A 123 11.23 2.86 -6.23
CA CYS A 123 10.39 1.83 -6.85
C CYS A 123 9.23 2.49 -7.59
N THR A 124 8.74 1.82 -8.63
CA THR A 124 7.48 2.23 -9.26
C THR A 124 6.32 1.78 -8.38
N VAL A 125 5.50 2.73 -7.92
CA VAL A 125 4.31 2.44 -7.12
C VAL A 125 3.08 2.74 -7.97
N LEU A 126 2.20 1.75 -8.12
CA LEU A 126 0.90 1.89 -8.76
C LEU A 126 -0.18 1.71 -7.69
N THR A 127 -0.93 2.77 -7.42
CA THR A 127 -1.98 2.76 -6.39
C THR A 127 -3.35 2.89 -7.05
N ILE A 128 -4.23 1.94 -6.77
CA ILE A 128 -5.66 2.02 -7.02
C ILE A 128 -6.30 2.50 -5.72
N ALA A 129 -7.06 3.59 -5.78
CA ALA A 129 -7.59 4.22 -4.59
C ALA A 129 -9.03 4.70 -4.78
N HIS A 130 -9.85 4.45 -3.75
CA HIS A 130 -11.12 5.12 -3.54
C HIS A 130 -11.00 6.42 -2.74
N ARG A 131 -9.89 6.61 -2.01
CA ARG A 131 -9.63 7.81 -1.19
C ARG A 131 -8.65 8.72 -1.92
N LEU A 132 -9.08 9.92 -2.30
CA LEU A 132 -8.19 10.84 -3.03
C LEU A 132 -6.97 11.27 -2.22
N ARG A 133 -7.09 11.34 -0.89
CA ARG A 133 -5.97 11.67 0.01
C ARG A 133 -4.77 10.72 -0.12
N THR A 134 -4.96 9.49 -0.56
CA THR A 134 -3.87 8.50 -0.71
C THR A 134 -3.14 8.61 -2.04
N ILE A 135 -3.67 9.36 -3.02
CA ILE A 135 -3.11 9.48 -4.37
C ILE A 135 -2.85 10.93 -4.79
N ILE A 136 -3.24 11.91 -3.98
CA ILE A 136 -3.13 13.34 -4.31
C ILE A 136 -1.68 13.83 -4.47
N ASP A 137 -0.73 13.15 -3.84
CA ASP A 137 0.71 13.41 -3.89
C ASP A 137 1.45 12.50 -4.88
N SER A 138 0.73 11.80 -5.76
CA SER A 138 1.31 10.96 -6.80
C SER A 138 1.92 11.79 -7.92
N ASP A 139 2.99 11.27 -8.56
CA ASP A 139 3.62 11.93 -9.71
C ASP A 139 2.63 12.16 -10.87
N ARG A 140 1.73 11.20 -11.09
CA ARG A 140 0.69 11.21 -12.12
C ARG A 140 -0.55 10.47 -11.63
N ILE A 141 -1.73 10.90 -12.07
CA ILE A 141 -3.02 10.26 -11.80
C ILE A 141 -3.66 9.84 -13.11
N MET A 142 -4.14 8.59 -13.15
CA MET A 142 -4.94 8.05 -14.24
C MET A 142 -6.41 8.02 -13.82
N VAL A 143 -7.29 8.66 -14.60
CA VAL A 143 -8.74 8.51 -14.44
C VAL A 143 -9.25 7.57 -15.52
N LEU A 144 -9.92 6.51 -15.08
CA LEU A 144 -10.53 5.50 -15.95
C LEU A 144 -12.05 5.66 -15.90
N SER A 145 -12.71 5.62 -17.06
CA SER A 145 -14.18 5.61 -17.17
C SER A 145 -14.61 4.66 -18.27
N ASN A 146 -15.55 3.76 -17.97
CA ASN A 146 -16.06 2.75 -18.91
C ASN A 146 -14.96 1.93 -19.62
N GLY A 147 -13.91 1.57 -18.88
CA GLY A 147 -12.77 0.80 -19.40
C GLY A 147 -11.78 1.60 -20.24
N MET A 148 -11.95 2.92 -20.35
CA MET A 148 -11.10 3.81 -21.15
C MET A 148 -10.33 4.78 -20.25
N LEU A 149 -9.08 5.06 -20.60
CA LEU A 149 -8.30 6.14 -19.99
C LEU A 149 -8.85 7.48 -20.47
N VAL A 150 -9.43 8.26 -19.57
CA VAL A 150 -10.01 9.57 -19.90
C VAL A 150 -9.08 10.72 -19.53
N GLU A 151 -8.26 10.57 -18.50
CA GLU A 151 -7.30 11.59 -18.07
C GLU A 151 -6.01 10.95 -17.56
N PHE A 152 -4.87 11.58 -17.85
CA PHE A 152 -3.57 11.17 -17.35
C PHE A 152 -2.61 12.35 -17.29
N ASP A 153 -2.42 12.94 -16.10
CA ASP A 153 -1.45 13.99 -15.87
C ASP A 153 -1.11 14.12 -14.38
N SER A 154 -0.30 15.11 -14.00
CA SER A 154 -0.03 15.41 -12.60
C SER A 154 -1.29 15.91 -11.89
N PRO A 155 -1.42 15.71 -10.56
CA PRO A 155 -2.56 16.21 -9.80
C PRO A 155 -2.81 17.71 -10.00
N GLN A 156 -1.75 18.52 -10.05
CA GLN A 156 -1.86 19.97 -10.22
C GLN A 156 -2.44 20.34 -11.59
N VAL A 157 -1.98 19.68 -12.66
CA VAL A 157 -2.49 19.92 -14.02
C VAL A 157 -3.96 19.54 -14.11
N LEU A 158 -4.33 18.35 -13.60
CA LEU A 158 -5.72 17.90 -13.63
C LEU A 158 -6.65 18.82 -12.81
N LEU A 159 -6.20 19.29 -11.64
CA LEU A 159 -6.94 20.20 -10.75
C LEU A 159 -7.08 21.62 -11.29
N SER A 160 -6.19 22.04 -12.19
CA SER A 160 -6.25 23.35 -12.84
C SER A 160 -7.40 23.47 -13.85
N ASN A 161 -7.83 22.33 -14.40
CA ASN A 161 -9.00 22.24 -15.27
C ASN A 161 -10.25 21.97 -14.43
N THR A 162 -11.11 22.99 -14.29
CA THR A 162 -12.37 22.88 -13.53
C THR A 162 -13.37 21.87 -14.12
N ASN A 163 -13.21 21.51 -15.40
CA ASN A 163 -14.06 20.55 -16.09
C ASN A 163 -13.44 19.13 -16.17
N SER A 164 -12.27 18.90 -15.56
CA SER A 164 -11.66 17.57 -15.55
C SER A 164 -12.48 16.61 -14.67
N GLN A 165 -12.53 15.34 -15.05
CA GLN A 165 -13.13 14.27 -14.25
C GLN A 165 -12.46 14.19 -12.88
N PHE A 166 -11.15 14.35 -12.80
CA PHE A 166 -10.44 14.39 -11.53
C PHE A 166 -10.90 15.55 -10.63
N THR A 167 -11.02 16.77 -11.17
CA THR A 167 -11.55 17.91 -10.40
C THR A 167 -12.96 17.62 -9.88
N LEU A 168 -13.83 17.05 -10.72
CA LEU A 168 -15.19 16.70 -10.31
C LEU A 168 -15.20 15.67 -9.17
N LEU A 169 -14.31 14.68 -9.19
CA LEU A 169 -14.15 13.72 -8.09
C LEU A 169 -13.69 14.40 -6.80
N VAL A 170 -12.78 15.37 -6.90
CA VAL A 170 -12.28 16.15 -5.75
C VAL A 170 -13.39 16.99 -5.14
N GLU A 171 -14.17 17.71 -5.95
CA GLU A 171 -15.29 18.52 -5.45
C GLU A 171 -16.40 17.67 -4.79
N GLN A 172 -16.57 16.42 -5.21
CA GLN A 172 -17.51 15.48 -4.58
C GLN A 172 -17.11 15.05 -3.17
N THR A 173 -15.86 15.26 -2.75
CA THR A 173 -15.41 14.97 -1.38
C THR A 173 -15.93 15.97 -0.34
N GLY A 174 -16.51 17.08 -0.79
CA GLY A 174 -16.99 18.18 0.05
C GLY A 174 -15.97 19.30 0.19
N ILE A 175 -16.46 20.51 0.48
CA ILE A 175 -15.70 21.76 0.38
C ILE A 175 -14.37 21.72 1.17
N ALA A 176 -14.44 21.31 2.45
CA ALA A 176 -13.27 21.30 3.32
C ALA A 176 -12.21 20.28 2.87
N GLU A 177 -12.62 19.09 2.41
CA GLU A 177 -11.69 18.07 1.93
C GLU A 177 -11.12 18.45 0.55
N ALA A 178 -11.93 19.03 -0.34
CA ALA A 178 -11.48 19.51 -1.64
C ALA A 178 -10.40 20.61 -1.50
N GLU A 179 -10.61 21.59 -0.62
CA GLU A 179 -9.61 22.61 -0.29
C GLU A 179 -8.33 21.98 0.25
N TYR A 180 -8.46 21.03 1.18
CA TYR A 180 -7.32 20.31 1.74
C TYR A 180 -6.53 19.53 0.67
N LEU A 181 -7.20 18.77 -0.19
CA LEU A 181 -6.58 18.02 -1.29
C LEU A 181 -5.86 18.96 -2.27
N ARG A 182 -6.44 20.12 -2.58
CA ARG A 182 -5.79 21.14 -3.42
C ARG A 182 -4.52 21.70 -2.78
N THR A 183 -4.52 21.92 -1.47
CA THR A 183 -3.30 22.35 -0.76
C THR A 183 -2.20 21.29 -0.81
N LEU A 184 -2.55 20.01 -0.59
CA LEU A 184 -1.60 18.90 -0.67
C LEU A 184 -0.99 18.74 -2.07
N ALA A 185 -1.81 18.83 -3.11
CA ALA A 185 -1.36 18.74 -4.49
C ALA A 185 -0.30 19.82 -4.82
N ASN A 186 -0.47 21.03 -4.29
CA ASN A 186 0.45 22.14 -4.54
C ASN A 186 1.69 22.14 -3.63
N SER A 187 1.68 21.39 -2.53
CA SER A 187 2.84 21.26 -1.62
C SER A 187 3.83 20.15 -2.00
N SER A 188 3.49 19.35 -3.02
CA SER A 188 4.30 18.23 -3.49
C SER A 188 5.32 18.72 -4.54
N GLU A 189 6.33 19.47 -4.09
CA GLU A 189 7.56 19.83 -4.84
C GLU A 189 8.82 19.41 -4.06
#